data_AF-A0A3P6SEY3-F1
#
_entry.id   AF-A0A3P6SEY3-F1
#
_cell.length_a   1.000
_cell.length_b   1.000
_cell.length_c   1.000
_cell.angle_alpha   90.00
_cell.angle_beta   90.00
_cell.angle_gamma   90.00
#
_symmetry.space_group_name_H-M   'P 1'
#
loop_
_entity.id
_entity.type
_entity.pdbx_description
1 polymer ?
#
loop_
_entity_poly.entity_id
_entity_poly.type
_entity_poly.pdbx_seq_one_letter_code
_entity_poly.pdbx_strand_id
1 'polypeptide(L)'
;MTESKEVKNSELKVFPCKPGTDPEGSSKAIVIKHIPFGFFERELLKYFSQFGSVRRVRVPRNKKTGNHKGWAFVLFADFEVAQLAAEAMDGYLMFEKRLECKTIKNKNFPPCLLKGPRIIRPPLKHAGRKLHAKKLNKMQSGWCEEATKKRLLKKMKIRENKFAELGYQLPPIVGLSETKQIALVRNETNPAKAEEIKSDNAESELKNNRITTENESRKMMKTLATRKSTADTVRSQRKRQKLK
;
A
#
# COMPACT_ATOMS: atom_id res chain seq x y z
N MET A 1 -6.46 -69.00 -23.76
CA MET A 1 -5.06 -68.83 -23.31
C MET A 1 -4.78 -67.35 -23.31
N THR A 2 -4.60 -66.77 -22.12
CA THR A 2 -4.58 -65.33 -21.84
C THR A 2 -3.20 -64.72 -22.12
N GLU A 3 -3.14 -63.68 -22.95
CA GLU A 3 -1.94 -62.88 -23.20
C GLU A 3 -1.70 -61.89 -22.06
N SER A 4 -0.64 -62.13 -21.30
CA SER A 4 -0.13 -61.24 -20.27
C SER A 4 0.61 -60.06 -20.92
N LYS A 5 0.01 -58.88 -20.93
CA LYS A 5 0.72 -57.63 -21.25
C LYS A 5 1.60 -57.22 -20.07
N GLU A 6 2.91 -57.26 -20.28
CA GLU A 6 3.92 -56.75 -19.34
C GLU A 6 3.67 -55.28 -19.00
N VAL A 7 3.41 -55.02 -17.71
CA VAL A 7 3.45 -53.69 -17.13
C VAL A 7 4.92 -53.29 -17.01
N LYS A 8 5.38 -52.44 -17.93
CA LYS A 8 6.69 -51.81 -17.83
C LYS A 8 6.73 -50.96 -16.56
N ASN A 9 7.44 -51.44 -15.54
CA ASN A 9 7.82 -50.67 -14.36
C ASN A 9 8.65 -49.47 -14.82
N SER A 10 8.02 -48.31 -14.92
CA SER A 10 8.72 -47.04 -15.08
C SER A 10 9.37 -46.70 -13.74
N GLU A 11 10.64 -47.06 -13.61
CA GLU A 11 11.48 -46.68 -12.48
C GLU A 11 11.35 -45.16 -12.23
N LEU A 12 10.81 -44.82 -11.06
CA LEU A 12 10.87 -43.47 -10.53
C LEU A 12 12.35 -43.15 -10.30
N LYS A 13 12.97 -42.46 -11.26
CA LYS A 13 14.31 -41.90 -11.09
C LYS A 13 14.26 -40.90 -9.94
N VAL A 14 14.65 -41.37 -8.76
CA VAL A 14 14.89 -40.50 -7.61
C VAL A 14 16.21 -39.78 -7.89
N PHE A 15 16.11 -38.54 -8.38
CA PHE A 15 17.27 -37.70 -8.63
C PHE A 15 17.87 -37.24 -7.28
N PRO A 16 19.15 -37.54 -7.00
CA PRO A 16 19.80 -37.02 -5.81
C PRO A 16 19.92 -35.49 -5.96
N CYS A 17 19.25 -34.75 -5.07
CA CYS A 17 19.31 -33.29 -5.02
C CYS A 17 20.75 -32.83 -4.74
N LYS A 18 21.47 -32.37 -5.78
CA LYS A 18 22.75 -31.69 -5.62
C LYS A 18 22.47 -30.20 -5.34
N PRO A 19 22.90 -29.65 -4.19
CA PRO A 19 22.76 -28.23 -3.93
C PRO A 19 23.83 -27.48 -4.72
N GLY A 20 23.40 -26.66 -5.69
CA GLY A 20 24.25 -25.64 -6.28
C GLY A 20 24.47 -25.82 -7.77
N THR A 21 23.57 -25.25 -8.56
CA THR A 21 23.83 -24.25 -9.61
C THR A 21 22.48 -24.05 -10.29
N ASP A 22 21.84 -22.91 -10.06
CA ASP A 22 20.60 -22.56 -10.75
C ASP A 22 20.96 -22.21 -12.21
N PRO A 23 20.59 -23.01 -13.24
CA PRO A 23 20.77 -22.53 -14.60
C PRO A 23 19.88 -21.30 -14.78
N GLU A 24 20.43 -20.26 -15.39
CA GLU A 24 19.95 -18.87 -15.40
C GLU A 24 18.53 -18.64 -15.99
N GLY A 25 17.89 -19.71 -16.46
CA GLY A 25 16.50 -19.76 -16.95
C GLY A 25 15.56 -20.72 -16.21
N SER A 26 16.02 -21.38 -15.13
CA SER A 26 15.23 -22.36 -14.39
C SER A 26 14.10 -21.72 -13.58
N SER A 27 12.92 -22.27 -13.75
CA SER A 27 11.67 -21.73 -13.25
C SER A 27 11.31 -22.39 -11.92
N LYS A 28 11.45 -21.66 -10.81
CA LYS A 28 11.18 -22.21 -9.46
C LYS A 28 9.70 -22.18 -9.05
N ALA A 29 8.82 -21.66 -9.90
CA ALA A 29 7.41 -21.46 -9.57
C ALA A 29 6.46 -22.10 -10.57
N ILE A 30 5.32 -22.54 -10.07
CA ILE A 30 4.24 -23.17 -10.82
C ILE A 30 2.98 -22.32 -10.67
N VAL A 31 2.22 -22.14 -11.76
CA VAL A 31 0.80 -21.75 -11.73
C VAL A 31 -0.05 -23.00 -11.72
N ILE A 32 -1.00 -23.03 -10.81
CA ILE A 32 -2.06 -24.04 -10.79
C ILE A 32 -3.35 -23.31 -11.12
N LYS A 33 -4.08 -23.76 -12.15
CA LYS A 33 -5.40 -23.25 -12.51
C LYS A 33 -6.48 -24.31 -12.25
N HIS A 34 -7.74 -23.85 -12.30
CA HIS A 34 -8.95 -24.65 -12.03
C HIS A 34 -9.00 -25.24 -10.62
N ILE A 35 -8.54 -24.48 -9.64
CA ILE A 35 -8.54 -24.91 -8.24
C ILE A 35 -10.00 -25.04 -7.72
N PRO A 36 -10.33 -26.13 -7.02
CA PRO A 36 -11.63 -26.34 -6.38
C PRO A 36 -11.82 -25.42 -5.16
N PHE A 37 -13.07 -25.11 -4.83
CA PHE A 37 -13.38 -24.28 -3.66
C PHE A 37 -13.02 -25.04 -2.38
N GLY A 38 -12.26 -24.43 -1.48
CA GLY A 38 -11.76 -25.07 -0.26
C GLY A 38 -10.27 -25.42 -0.30
N PHE A 39 -9.67 -25.48 -1.50
CA PHE A 39 -8.23 -25.73 -1.65
C PHE A 39 -7.46 -24.40 -1.69
N PHE A 40 -7.16 -23.86 -0.51
CA PHE A 40 -6.57 -22.54 -0.32
C PHE A 40 -5.07 -22.63 0.03
N GLU A 41 -4.52 -21.54 0.58
CA GLU A 41 -3.07 -21.40 0.80
C GLU A 41 -2.49 -22.45 1.77
N ARG A 42 -3.26 -22.91 2.76
CA ARG A 42 -2.80 -23.89 3.76
C ARG A 42 -2.80 -25.30 3.19
N GLU A 43 -3.87 -25.63 2.50
CA GLU A 43 -4.09 -26.94 1.87
C GLU A 43 -3.08 -27.12 0.73
N LEU A 44 -2.90 -26.09 -0.11
CA LEU A 44 -1.85 -26.04 -1.13
C LEU A 44 -0.47 -26.25 -0.51
N LEU A 45 -0.14 -25.55 0.58
CA LEU A 45 1.16 -25.72 1.21
C LEU A 45 1.35 -27.16 1.72
N LYS A 46 0.35 -27.73 2.39
CA LYS A 46 0.45 -29.08 2.94
C LYS A 46 0.58 -30.13 1.84
N TYR A 47 -0.18 -29.98 0.76
CA TYR A 47 -0.15 -30.89 -0.37
C TYR A 47 1.17 -30.81 -1.13
N PHE A 48 1.59 -29.59 -1.52
CA PHE A 48 2.82 -29.42 -2.29
C PHE A 48 4.10 -29.64 -1.47
N SER A 49 4.00 -29.68 -0.15
CA SER A 49 5.12 -30.09 0.72
C SER A 49 5.55 -31.54 0.51
N GLN A 50 4.71 -32.38 -0.13
CA GLN A 50 5.04 -33.77 -0.45
C GLN A 50 6.05 -33.89 -1.60
N PHE A 51 6.03 -32.95 -2.56
CA PHE A 51 6.98 -32.92 -3.67
C PHE A 51 8.32 -32.30 -3.23
N GLY A 52 8.29 -31.31 -2.34
CA GLY A 52 9.49 -30.73 -1.76
C GLY A 52 9.25 -29.45 -0.95
N SER A 53 10.32 -28.73 -0.66
CA SER A 53 10.26 -27.55 0.22
C SER A 53 9.62 -26.34 -0.47
N VAL A 54 8.42 -25.97 -0.02
CA VAL A 54 7.67 -24.81 -0.55
C VAL A 54 8.08 -23.53 0.18
N ARG A 55 8.64 -22.58 -0.57
CA ARG A 55 9.03 -21.25 -0.05
C ARG A 55 7.85 -20.33 0.17
N ARG A 56 6.95 -20.21 -0.81
CA ARG A 56 5.81 -19.28 -0.78
C ARG A 56 4.61 -19.82 -1.54
N VAL A 57 3.41 -19.53 -1.03
CA VAL A 57 2.13 -19.84 -1.68
C VAL A 57 1.30 -18.56 -1.78
N ARG A 58 0.71 -18.33 -2.96
CA ARG A 58 -0.15 -17.18 -3.22
C ARG A 58 -1.41 -17.61 -3.95
N VAL A 59 -2.56 -17.36 -3.36
CA VAL A 59 -3.87 -17.52 -4.02
C VAL A 59 -4.43 -16.12 -4.27
N PRO A 60 -4.47 -15.65 -5.53
CA PRO A 60 -5.13 -14.41 -5.87
C PRO A 60 -6.62 -14.45 -5.49
N ARG A 61 -7.06 -13.42 -4.78
CA ARG A 61 -8.46 -13.24 -4.35
C ARG A 61 -9.09 -12.01 -4.99
N ASN A 62 -10.40 -12.04 -5.19
CA ASN A 62 -11.17 -10.90 -5.64
C ASN A 62 -11.20 -9.84 -4.54
N LYS A 63 -10.90 -8.58 -4.87
CA LYS A 63 -10.86 -7.47 -3.90
C LYS A 63 -12.24 -7.12 -3.34
N LYS A 64 -13.32 -7.37 -4.09
CA LYS A 64 -14.69 -7.05 -3.69
C LYS A 64 -15.28 -8.15 -2.79
N THR A 65 -15.26 -9.39 -3.26
CA THR A 65 -15.91 -10.53 -2.57
C THR A 65 -14.98 -11.26 -1.59
N GLY A 66 -13.65 -11.14 -1.75
CA GLY A 66 -12.67 -11.90 -0.95
C GLY A 66 -12.51 -13.36 -1.39
N ASN A 67 -13.33 -13.82 -2.34
CA ASN A 67 -13.27 -15.18 -2.89
C ASN A 67 -11.99 -15.37 -3.71
N HIS A 68 -11.47 -16.58 -3.74
CA HIS A 68 -10.33 -16.94 -4.58
C HIS A 68 -10.71 -16.84 -6.07
N LYS A 69 -9.72 -16.60 -6.94
CA LYS A 69 -9.94 -16.49 -8.39
C LYS A 69 -9.88 -17.83 -9.15
N GLY A 70 -9.65 -18.94 -8.46
CA GLY A 70 -9.57 -20.28 -9.08
C GLY A 70 -8.18 -20.67 -9.59
N TRP A 71 -7.14 -19.93 -9.21
CA TRP A 71 -5.75 -20.23 -9.54
C TRP A 71 -4.84 -19.84 -8.38
N ALA A 72 -3.65 -20.42 -8.34
CA ALA A 72 -2.65 -20.17 -7.33
C ALA A 72 -1.24 -20.24 -7.91
N PHE A 73 -0.31 -19.67 -7.15
CA PHE A 73 1.12 -19.76 -7.40
C PHE A 73 1.80 -20.45 -6.24
N VAL A 74 2.71 -21.36 -6.57
CA VAL A 74 3.56 -22.06 -5.61
C VAL A 74 5.00 -21.84 -6.03
N LEU A 75 5.81 -21.35 -5.10
CA LEU A 75 7.26 -21.16 -5.27
C LEU A 75 7.98 -22.22 -4.45
N PHE A 76 8.79 -23.04 -5.10
CA PHE A 76 9.63 -24.05 -4.49
C PHE A 76 11.03 -23.50 -4.17
N ALA A 77 11.79 -24.24 -3.37
CA ALA A 77 13.21 -23.99 -3.16
C ALA A 77 14.02 -24.36 -4.42
N ASP A 78 13.70 -25.52 -4.99
CA ASP A 78 14.42 -26.15 -6.10
C ASP A 78 13.61 -26.08 -7.39
N PHE A 79 14.31 -25.97 -8.53
CA PHE A 79 13.66 -25.88 -9.83
C PHE A 79 13.18 -27.25 -10.35
N GLU A 80 13.94 -28.30 -10.07
CA GLU A 80 13.62 -29.68 -10.51
C GLU A 80 12.29 -30.14 -9.90
N VAL A 81 12.11 -29.88 -8.60
CA VAL A 81 10.87 -30.15 -7.88
C VAL A 81 9.70 -29.40 -8.50
N ALA A 82 9.91 -28.14 -8.91
CA ALA A 82 8.87 -27.35 -9.55
C ALA A 82 8.45 -27.94 -10.90
N GLN A 83 9.40 -28.41 -11.70
CA GLN A 83 9.09 -29.05 -12.97
C GLN A 83 8.35 -30.39 -12.77
N LEU A 84 8.85 -31.25 -11.87
CA LEU A 84 8.23 -32.53 -11.56
C LEU A 84 6.80 -32.37 -11.04
N ALA A 85 6.57 -31.43 -10.12
CA ALA A 85 5.24 -31.17 -9.59
C ALA A 85 4.28 -30.60 -10.65
N ALA A 86 4.78 -29.88 -11.66
CA ALA A 86 3.95 -29.39 -12.76
C ALA A 86 3.53 -30.55 -13.67
N GLU A 87 4.47 -31.41 -14.06
CA GLU A 87 4.22 -32.57 -14.91
C GLU A 87 3.31 -33.60 -14.23
N ALA A 88 3.52 -33.88 -12.95
CA ALA A 88 2.71 -34.84 -12.20
C ALA A 88 1.27 -34.39 -11.98
N MET A 89 1.02 -33.07 -11.89
CA MET A 89 -0.28 -32.52 -11.52
C MET A 89 -1.07 -31.93 -12.69
N ASP A 90 -0.50 -31.89 -13.89
CA ASP A 90 -1.23 -31.45 -15.07
C ASP A 90 -2.29 -32.49 -15.45
N GLY A 91 -3.55 -32.07 -15.55
CA GLY A 91 -4.68 -32.95 -15.83
C GLY A 91 -5.22 -33.74 -14.63
N TYR A 92 -4.68 -33.53 -13.42
CA TYR A 92 -5.16 -34.23 -12.23
C TYR A 92 -6.61 -33.86 -11.88
N LEU A 93 -7.48 -34.85 -11.73
CA LEU A 93 -8.87 -34.64 -11.34
C LEU A 93 -8.95 -34.49 -9.81
N MET A 94 -9.22 -33.27 -9.35
CA MET A 94 -9.37 -32.94 -7.94
C MET A 94 -10.80 -32.46 -7.66
N PHE A 95 -11.55 -33.26 -6.91
CA PHE A 95 -13.00 -33.11 -6.77
C PHE A 95 -13.68 -33.11 -8.16
N GLU A 96 -14.38 -32.04 -8.51
CA GLU A 96 -15.11 -31.90 -9.78
C GLU A 96 -14.29 -31.17 -10.86
N LYS A 97 -13.02 -30.82 -10.59
CA LYS A 97 -12.21 -29.99 -11.50
C LYS A 97 -10.92 -30.69 -11.90
N ARG A 98 -10.53 -30.56 -13.16
CA ARG A 98 -9.20 -30.95 -13.66
C ARG A 98 -8.23 -29.80 -13.48
N LEU A 99 -7.17 -30.02 -12.72
CA LEU A 99 -6.12 -29.04 -12.50
C LEU A 99 -5.29 -28.87 -13.77
N GLU A 100 -4.91 -27.63 -14.06
CA GLU A 100 -3.92 -27.31 -15.10
C GLU A 100 -2.69 -26.73 -14.40
N CYS A 101 -1.54 -27.39 -14.53
CA CYS A 101 -0.32 -27.02 -13.83
C CYS A 101 0.76 -26.63 -14.84
N LYS A 102 1.28 -25.41 -14.73
CA LYS A 102 2.28 -24.87 -15.66
C LYS A 102 3.41 -24.17 -14.96
N THR A 103 4.62 -24.46 -15.38
CA THR A 103 5.85 -23.82 -14.89
C THR A 103 5.96 -22.37 -15.40
N ILE A 104 6.44 -21.46 -14.56
CA ILE A 104 6.55 -20.01 -14.85
C ILE A 104 8.00 -19.58 -14.90
N LYS A 105 8.37 -18.85 -15.96
CA LYS A 105 9.68 -18.19 -16.06
C LYS A 105 9.85 -17.10 -14.99
N ASN A 106 11.06 -16.97 -14.45
CA ASN A 106 11.38 -15.99 -13.39
C ASN A 106 10.99 -14.54 -13.75
N LYS A 107 11.07 -14.15 -15.03
CA LYS A 107 10.67 -12.82 -15.52
C LYS A 107 9.17 -12.53 -15.32
N ASN A 108 8.33 -13.56 -15.37
CA ASN A 108 6.88 -13.45 -15.27
C ASN A 108 6.38 -13.58 -13.83
N PHE A 109 7.28 -13.56 -12.83
CA PHE A 109 6.90 -13.68 -11.44
C PHE A 109 6.15 -12.42 -10.98
N PRO A 110 4.93 -12.56 -10.45
CA PRO A 110 4.29 -11.43 -9.81
C PRO A 110 5.13 -10.96 -8.61
N PRO A 111 5.16 -9.64 -8.31
CA PRO A 111 5.93 -9.09 -7.19
C PRO A 111 5.62 -9.74 -5.83
N CYS A 112 4.42 -10.31 -5.67
CA CYS A 112 4.00 -10.99 -4.45
C CYS A 112 4.71 -12.33 -4.20
N LEU A 113 5.33 -12.95 -5.21
CA LEU A 113 6.16 -14.15 -5.05
C LEU A 113 7.62 -13.80 -4.73
N LEU A 114 8.10 -12.63 -5.16
CA LEU A 114 9.48 -12.17 -4.93
C LEU A 114 9.71 -11.67 -3.50
N LYS A 115 8.68 -11.10 -2.85
CA LYS A 115 8.77 -10.60 -1.46
C LYS A 115 7.58 -10.96 -0.59
N GLY A 116 7.79 -10.95 0.72
CA GLY A 116 6.76 -11.08 1.74
C GLY A 116 6.68 -12.46 2.42
N PRO A 117 5.64 -12.67 3.26
CA PRO A 117 5.50 -13.87 4.08
C PRO A 117 5.18 -15.09 3.23
N ARG A 118 5.41 -16.30 3.79
CA ARG A 118 5.12 -17.59 3.12
C ARG A 118 3.66 -17.71 2.68
N ILE A 119 2.73 -17.39 3.58
CA ILE A 119 1.27 -17.38 3.33
C ILE A 119 0.75 -15.97 3.63
N ILE A 120 -0.17 -15.47 2.81
CA ILE A 120 -0.98 -14.28 3.11
C ILE A 120 -2.33 -14.74 3.64
N ARG A 121 -2.74 -14.23 4.80
CA ARG A 121 -4.10 -14.47 5.31
C ARG A 121 -5.12 -13.72 4.44
N PRO A 122 -6.28 -14.32 4.14
CA PRO A 122 -7.34 -13.60 3.45
C PRO A 122 -7.74 -12.33 4.22
N PRO A 123 -8.04 -11.22 3.53
CA PRO A 123 -8.55 -10.03 4.20
C PRO A 123 -9.91 -10.33 4.83
N LEU A 124 -10.14 -9.80 6.04
CA LEU A 124 -11.44 -9.90 6.71
C LEU A 124 -12.52 -9.15 5.90
N LYS A 125 -13.79 -9.56 6.05
CA LYS A 125 -14.94 -8.88 5.44
C LYS A 125 -14.93 -7.40 5.83
N HIS A 126 -15.11 -6.52 4.84
CA HIS A 126 -15.04 -5.06 4.99
C HIS A 126 -13.70 -4.47 5.45
N ALA A 127 -12.60 -5.24 5.48
CA ALA A 127 -11.29 -4.73 5.88
C ALA A 127 -10.85 -3.51 5.04
N GLY A 128 -11.08 -3.56 3.71
CA GLY A 128 -10.78 -2.43 2.82
C GLY A 128 -11.59 -1.18 3.14
N ARG A 129 -12.89 -1.33 3.43
CA ARG A 129 -13.78 -0.22 3.84
C ARG A 129 -13.33 0.37 5.18
N LYS A 130 -12.99 -0.47 6.17
CA LYS A 130 -12.47 -0.03 7.47
C LYS A 130 -11.16 0.72 7.33
N LEU A 131 -10.25 0.25 6.47
CA LEU A 131 -8.97 0.91 6.21
C LEU A 131 -9.17 2.27 5.49
N HIS A 132 -10.10 2.33 4.52
CA HIS A 132 -10.49 3.57 3.86
C HIS A 132 -11.10 4.58 4.85
N ALA A 133 -12.04 4.15 5.71
CA ALA A 133 -12.62 4.99 6.75
C ALA A 133 -11.56 5.51 7.71
N LYS A 134 -10.63 4.66 8.18
CA LYS A 134 -9.49 5.09 9.01
C LYS A 134 -8.60 6.11 8.30
N LYS A 135 -8.43 6.01 6.98
CA LYS A 135 -7.63 6.94 6.19
C LYS A 135 -8.32 8.31 6.07
N LEU A 136 -9.63 8.33 5.81
CA LEU A 136 -10.42 9.57 5.76
C LEU A 136 -10.54 10.23 7.14
N ASN A 137 -10.76 9.43 8.18
CA ASN A 137 -10.94 9.91 9.55
C ASN A 137 -9.61 10.17 10.28
N LYS A 138 -8.47 10.03 9.61
CA LYS A 138 -7.18 10.34 10.22
C LYS A 138 -7.11 11.87 10.41
N MET A 139 -7.13 12.32 11.67
CA MET A 139 -6.92 13.74 11.99
C MET A 139 -5.66 14.25 11.27
N GLN A 140 -5.82 15.31 10.48
CA GLN A 140 -4.70 15.96 9.82
C GLN A 140 -4.02 16.90 10.83
N SER A 141 -2.70 16.83 10.91
CA SER A 141 -1.91 17.87 11.57
C SER A 141 -1.98 19.16 10.74
N GLY A 142 -1.93 20.34 11.37
CA GLY A 142 -2.09 21.64 10.69
C GLY A 142 -1.21 21.84 9.43
N TRP A 143 -0.02 21.25 9.38
CA TRP A 143 0.85 21.30 8.17
C TRP A 143 0.29 20.54 6.95
N CYS A 144 -0.47 19.46 7.19
CA CYS A 144 -1.19 18.75 6.13
C CYS A 144 -2.39 19.57 5.63
N GLU A 145 -3.08 20.29 6.53
CA GLU A 145 -4.22 21.13 6.19
C GLU A 145 -3.77 22.28 5.27
N GLU A 146 -2.66 22.93 5.58
CA GLU A 146 -2.10 24.01 4.76
C GLU A 146 -1.70 23.51 3.36
N ALA A 147 -1.11 22.31 3.27
CA ALA A 147 -0.81 21.66 1.99
C ALA A 147 -2.09 21.30 1.20
N THR A 148 -3.18 20.92 1.88
CA THR A 148 -4.47 20.68 1.21
C THR A 148 -5.10 21.99 0.72
N LYS A 149 -5.03 23.08 1.50
CA LYS A 149 -5.49 24.42 1.09
C LYS A 149 -4.74 24.92 -0.15
N LYS A 150 -3.41 24.78 -0.17
CA LYS A 150 -2.57 25.13 -1.33
C LYS A 150 -2.94 24.31 -2.58
N ARG A 151 -3.16 23.00 -2.43
CA ARG A 151 -3.62 22.14 -3.56
C ARG A 151 -5.01 22.50 -4.04
N LEU A 152 -5.92 22.88 -3.14
CA LEU A 152 -7.28 23.29 -3.47
C LEU A 152 -7.27 24.60 -4.28
N LEU A 153 -6.55 25.62 -3.80
CA LEU A 153 -6.38 26.90 -4.49
C LEU A 153 -5.78 26.73 -5.89
N LYS A 154 -4.76 25.87 -6.03
CA LYS A 154 -4.18 25.56 -7.35
C LYS A 154 -5.20 24.94 -8.30
N LYS A 155 -6.05 24.02 -7.81
CA LYS A 155 -7.12 23.40 -8.62
C LYS A 155 -8.22 24.40 -8.99
N MET A 156 -8.57 25.32 -8.09
CA MET A 156 -9.53 26.39 -8.38
C MET A 156 -9.01 27.32 -9.45
N LYS A 157 -7.75 27.77 -9.37
CA LYS A 157 -7.14 28.62 -10.40
C LYS A 157 -7.12 27.96 -11.79
N ILE A 158 -6.79 26.66 -11.85
CA ILE A 158 -6.85 25.89 -13.11
C ILE A 158 -8.28 25.82 -13.64
N ARG A 159 -9.27 25.68 -12.76
CA ARG A 159 -10.68 25.64 -13.14
C ARG A 159 -11.13 27.00 -13.65
N GLU A 160 -10.86 28.07 -12.93
CA GLU A 160 -11.17 29.45 -13.32
C GLU A 160 -10.59 29.78 -14.70
N ASN A 161 -9.32 29.45 -14.96
CA ASN A 161 -8.70 29.64 -16.28
C ASN A 161 -9.45 28.89 -17.38
N LYS A 162 -9.81 27.62 -17.16
CA LYS A 162 -10.57 26.81 -18.14
C LYS A 162 -11.97 27.35 -18.41
N PHE A 163 -12.65 27.87 -17.39
CA PHE A 163 -13.99 28.46 -17.56
C PHE A 163 -13.89 29.83 -18.24
N ALA A 164 -12.86 30.62 -17.94
CA ALA A 164 -12.58 31.89 -18.62
C ALA A 164 -12.25 31.69 -20.11
N GLU A 165 -11.49 30.65 -20.46
CA GLU A 165 -11.25 30.22 -21.85
C GLU A 165 -12.54 29.88 -22.59
N LEU A 166 -13.55 29.37 -21.89
CA LEU A 166 -14.88 29.07 -22.43
C LEU A 166 -15.87 30.25 -22.36
N GLY A 167 -15.43 31.42 -21.87
CA GLY A 167 -16.24 32.63 -21.75
C GLY A 167 -17.21 32.65 -20.55
N TYR A 168 -17.09 31.71 -19.61
CA TYR A 168 -17.95 31.63 -18.43
C TYR A 168 -17.20 32.06 -17.16
N GLN A 169 -17.81 32.93 -16.37
CA GLN A 169 -17.25 33.38 -15.09
C GLN A 169 -17.85 32.57 -13.94
N LEU A 170 -16.99 31.93 -13.15
CA LEU A 170 -17.43 31.05 -12.07
C LEU A 170 -17.86 31.89 -10.85
N PRO A 171 -19.07 31.70 -10.28
CA PRO A 171 -19.53 32.47 -9.14
C PRO A 171 -18.69 32.20 -7.88
N PRO A 172 -18.47 33.20 -7.02
CA PRO A 172 -17.70 33.02 -5.79
C PRO A 172 -18.44 32.08 -4.82
N ILE A 173 -17.73 31.06 -4.32
CA ILE A 173 -18.28 30.09 -3.37
C ILE A 173 -18.20 30.69 -1.95
N VAL A 174 -19.37 30.87 -1.33
CA VAL A 174 -19.50 31.37 0.04
C VAL A 174 -18.81 30.40 1.02
N GLY A 175 -17.86 30.91 1.81
CA GLY A 175 -17.09 30.14 2.81
C GLY A 175 -15.61 29.89 2.45
N LEU A 176 -15.14 30.36 1.29
CA LEU A 176 -13.71 30.33 0.91
C LEU A 176 -13.09 31.72 0.68
N SER A 177 -13.92 32.76 0.53
CA SER A 177 -13.47 34.13 0.41
C SER A 177 -13.43 34.80 1.79
N GLU A 178 -12.24 35.23 2.19
CA GLU A 178 -12.11 36.32 3.15
C GLU A 178 -12.90 37.52 2.61
N THR A 179 -13.73 38.10 3.47
CA THR A 179 -14.56 39.27 3.19
C THR A 179 -13.77 40.39 2.53
N LYS A 180 -14.07 40.69 1.26
CA LYS A 180 -13.98 42.05 0.74
C LYS A 180 -15.25 42.35 -0.03
N GLN A 181 -15.84 43.46 0.39
CA GLN A 181 -17.16 43.91 0.04
C GLN A 181 -17.29 44.23 -1.45
N ILE A 182 -18.52 44.14 -1.90
CA ILE A 182 -19.05 44.57 -3.19
C ILE A 182 -18.76 46.06 -3.39
N ALA A 183 -18.30 46.45 -4.58
CA ALA A 183 -18.51 47.79 -5.12
C ALA A 183 -18.77 47.73 -6.63
N LEU A 184 -19.75 48.53 -7.05
CA LEU A 184 -20.40 48.59 -8.36
C LEU A 184 -19.48 49.00 -9.52
N VAL A 185 -19.84 48.51 -10.71
CA VAL A 185 -19.30 48.89 -12.03
C VAL A 185 -19.55 50.37 -12.31
N ARG A 186 -18.50 51.10 -12.73
CA ARG A 186 -18.59 52.22 -13.70
C ARG A 186 -17.38 52.18 -14.64
N ASN A 187 -17.65 52.39 -15.92
CA ASN A 187 -16.70 52.33 -17.03
C ASN A 187 -15.95 53.67 -17.23
N GLU A 188 -14.82 53.54 -17.94
CA GLU A 188 -14.13 54.52 -18.82
C GLU A 188 -12.91 55.35 -18.33
N THR A 189 -11.79 55.10 -19.06
CA THR A 189 -10.64 55.95 -19.44
C THR A 189 -9.48 56.26 -18.46
N ASN A 190 -8.25 56.00 -18.94
CA ASN A 190 -6.91 56.38 -18.45
C ASN A 190 -6.50 57.79 -19.00
N PRO A 191 -5.36 58.43 -18.63
CA PRO A 191 -4.54 58.43 -17.39
C PRO A 191 -4.06 59.86 -16.93
N ALA A 192 -3.26 59.90 -15.84
CA ALA A 192 -2.23 60.90 -15.47
C ALA A 192 -2.58 62.14 -14.60
N LYS A 193 -2.11 62.16 -13.34
CA LYS A 193 -1.10 63.11 -12.80
C LYS A 193 -0.71 62.76 -11.35
N ALA A 194 0.55 63.06 -11.02
CA ALA A 194 1.19 62.89 -9.72
C ALA A 194 0.70 63.91 -8.67
N GLU A 195 0.79 63.58 -7.38
CA GLU A 195 1.50 64.36 -6.34
C GLU A 195 1.50 63.64 -4.97
N GLU A 196 2.62 63.77 -4.25
CA GLU A 196 2.96 63.16 -2.97
C GLU A 196 2.45 63.98 -1.78
N ILE A 197 2.05 63.34 -0.66
CA ILE A 197 2.29 63.84 0.72
C ILE A 197 2.53 62.64 1.67
N LYS A 198 3.67 62.67 2.38
CA LYS A 198 4.06 61.76 3.48
C LYS A 198 3.47 62.22 4.82
N SER A 199 3.17 61.29 5.74
CA SER A 199 3.47 61.47 7.17
C SER A 199 3.47 60.13 7.94
N ASP A 200 4.41 60.05 8.88
CA ASP A 200 4.92 58.87 9.57
C ASP A 200 4.15 58.47 10.86
N ASN A 201 4.55 57.31 11.40
CA ASN A 201 4.51 56.85 12.81
C ASN A 201 3.44 55.82 13.22
N ALA A 202 3.76 54.53 13.07
CA ALA A 202 3.25 53.44 13.92
C ALA A 202 4.07 52.13 13.76
N GLU A 203 5.35 52.10 14.16
CA GLU A 203 6.17 50.86 14.04
C GLU A 203 6.99 50.45 15.29
N SER A 204 6.87 51.16 16.42
CA SER A 204 7.67 50.86 17.62
C SER A 204 6.96 50.05 18.72
N GLU A 205 5.64 49.84 18.67
CA GLU A 205 4.91 49.16 19.77
C GLU A 205 4.71 47.65 19.57
N LEU A 206 4.82 47.13 18.34
CA LEU A 206 4.54 45.72 18.03
C LEU A 206 5.74 44.77 18.24
N LYS A 207 6.95 45.29 18.44
CA LYS A 207 8.17 44.47 18.60
C LYS A 207 8.41 44.03 20.05
N ASN A 208 8.01 44.82 21.05
CA ASN A 208 8.28 44.50 22.45
C ASN A 208 7.34 43.44 23.02
N ASN A 209 6.11 43.34 22.50
CA ASN A 209 5.12 42.34 22.93
C ASN A 209 5.34 40.95 22.31
N ARG A 210 6.16 40.85 21.26
CA ARG A 210 6.50 39.58 20.59
C ARG A 210 7.64 38.84 21.29
N ILE A 211 8.54 39.56 21.96
CA ILE A 211 9.73 38.99 22.62
C ILE A 211 9.37 38.37 23.98
N THR A 212 8.36 38.89 24.68
CA THR A 212 7.92 38.38 25.99
C THR A 212 7.15 37.04 25.86
N THR A 213 6.32 36.90 24.83
CA THR A 213 5.50 35.69 24.59
C THR A 213 6.30 34.49 24.05
N GLU A 214 7.38 34.72 23.30
CA GLU A 214 8.28 33.67 22.81
C GLU A 214 9.20 33.08 23.91
N ASN A 215 9.51 33.88 24.95
CA ASN A 215 10.37 33.44 26.05
C ASN A 215 9.63 32.59 27.09
N GLU A 216 8.34 32.83 27.33
CA GLU A 216 7.51 32.01 28.22
C GLU A 216 7.21 30.63 27.61
N SER A 217 6.91 30.59 26.31
CA SER A 217 6.62 29.34 25.58
C SER A 217 7.84 28.41 25.47
N ARG A 218 9.07 28.97 25.40
CA ARG A 218 10.32 28.17 25.47
C ARG A 218 10.61 27.61 26.87
N LYS A 219 10.25 28.32 27.95
CA LYS A 219 10.36 27.81 29.33
C LYS A 219 9.42 26.62 29.59
N MET A 220 8.19 26.68 29.05
CA MET A 220 7.20 25.61 29.21
C MET A 220 7.57 24.32 28.45
N MET A 221 8.18 24.44 27.26
CA MET A 221 8.60 23.26 26.49
C MET A 221 9.77 22.49 27.15
N LYS A 222 10.68 23.18 27.86
CA LYS A 222 11.79 22.54 28.58
C LYS A 222 11.32 21.78 29.84
N THR A 223 10.28 22.26 30.52
CA THR A 223 9.70 21.56 31.69
C THR A 223 8.86 20.34 31.31
N LEU A 224 8.25 20.34 30.11
CA LEU A 224 7.54 19.18 29.55
C LEU A 224 8.48 18.07 29.06
N ALA A 225 9.64 18.41 28.50
CA ALA A 225 10.63 17.44 28.04
C ALA A 225 11.28 16.65 29.19
N THR A 226 11.59 17.33 30.30
CA THR A 226 12.19 16.72 31.50
C THR A 226 11.22 15.80 32.25
N ARG A 227 9.93 16.13 32.28
CA ARG A 227 8.88 15.26 32.87
C ARG A 227 8.64 13.97 32.08
N LYS A 228 8.89 13.99 30.76
CA LYS A 228 8.69 12.84 29.88
C LYS A 228 9.83 11.83 29.98
N SER A 229 11.07 12.31 30.09
CA SER A 229 12.24 11.44 30.28
C SER A 229 12.22 10.75 31.64
N THR A 230 11.83 11.44 32.72
CA THR A 230 11.69 10.82 34.06
C THR A 230 10.61 9.74 34.08
N ALA A 231 9.51 9.91 33.35
CA ALA A 231 8.43 8.92 33.26
C ALA A 231 8.85 7.65 32.50
N ASP A 232 9.65 7.79 31.43
CA ASP A 232 10.15 6.65 30.65
C ASP A 232 11.23 5.85 31.42
N THR A 233 12.06 6.51 32.24
CA THR A 233 13.02 5.83 33.12
C THR A 233 12.31 5.00 34.21
N VAL A 234 11.27 5.54 34.84
CA VAL A 234 10.46 4.83 35.85
C VAL A 234 9.72 3.63 35.24
N ARG A 235 9.24 3.76 33.99
CA ARG A 235 8.58 2.67 33.26
C ARG A 235 9.53 1.53 32.88
N SER A 236 10.78 1.87 32.54
CA SER A 236 11.85 0.91 32.25
C SER A 236 12.28 0.12 33.50
N GLN A 237 12.42 0.80 34.64
CA GLN A 237 12.76 0.17 35.92
C GLN A 237 11.68 -0.82 36.41
N ARG A 238 10.39 -0.45 36.31
CA ARG A 238 9.26 -1.36 36.64
C ARG A 238 9.19 -2.60 35.74
N LYS A 239 9.62 -2.49 34.49
CA LYS A 239 9.63 -3.62 33.55
C LYS A 239 10.77 -4.59 33.86
N ARG A 240 11.92 -4.09 34.32
CA ARG A 240 13.06 -4.91 34.76
C ARG A 240 12.80 -5.66 36.07
N GLN A 241 12.02 -5.10 36.99
CA GLN A 241 11.65 -5.78 38.25
C GLN A 241 10.63 -6.92 38.08
N LYS A 242 9.91 -6.99 36.96
CA LYS A 242 8.94 -8.07 36.65
C LYS A 242 9.53 -9.27 35.90
N LEU A 243 10.82 -9.24 35.60
CA LEU A 243 11.55 -10.28 34.85
C LEU A 243 12.59 -11.02 35.71
N LYS A 244 12.60 -10.76 37.02
CA LYS A 244 13.22 -11.60 38.05
C LYS A 244 12.12 -12.24 38.86
#